data_AF-A0A560IXV8-F1
#
_entry.id   AF-A0A560IXV8-F1
#
_cell.length_a   1.000
_cell.length_b   1.000
_cell.length_c   1.000
_cell.angle_alpha   90.00
_cell.angle_beta   90.00
_cell.angle_gamma   90.00
#
_symmetry.space_group_name_H-M   'P 1'
#
loop_
_entity.id
_entity.type
_entity.pdbx_description
1 polymer ?
#
loop_
_entity_poly.entity_id
_entity_poly.type
_entity_poly.pdbx_seq_one_letter_code
_entity_poly.pdbx_strand_id
1 'polypeptide(L)'
;MDRLLPQEIETPTPEMERLTERMVLPIQPQLMVYLAKVRAQVDAELQPALQPVSPVKPYPLGRCEEITRAAMAILGRRLREPAHPVEHALASFLRQGGRIRTIWGALRGTYFQNAFQIGSLYADVANDTVVVTKPKVEILPVRECGLVPIRDIAHFIEIAGKYWGGEIYPNLVIPDLAPLFPMISRVPHQSVRPQMGCDYMIDLFRRDEFRGPEAFLATAPPPPPEVVEELRGLCPETIRHVTPDSGRDLAVAACRRARDIRADDAWRDRLVLDLLSIRRL
;
A
#
# COMPACT_ATOMS: atom_id res chain seq x y z
N MET A 1 23.56 -5.86 -1.21
CA MET A 1 22.33 -5.39 -1.90
C MET A 1 21.36 -5.02 -0.81
N ASP A 2 20.91 -3.76 -0.79
CA ASP A 2 19.84 -3.37 0.13
C ASP A 2 18.58 -4.19 -0.17
N ARG A 3 17.95 -4.68 0.89
CA ARG A 3 16.73 -5.46 0.81
C ARG A 3 15.61 -4.55 0.32
N LEU A 4 14.90 -4.97 -0.73
CA LEU A 4 13.72 -4.24 -1.23
C LEU A 4 12.65 -4.15 -0.14
N LEU A 5 11.98 -3.00 -0.05
CA LEU A 5 10.82 -2.82 0.83
C LEU A 5 9.67 -3.73 0.37
N PRO A 6 8.74 -4.08 1.26
CA PRO A 6 7.50 -4.75 0.91
C PRO A 6 6.81 -4.00 -0.22
N GLN A 7 6.43 -4.67 -1.30
CA GLN A 7 5.78 -4.04 -2.47
C GLN A 7 6.59 -2.94 -3.20
N GLU A 8 7.89 -2.78 -2.90
CA GLU A 8 8.75 -1.88 -3.68
C GLU A 8 8.83 -2.33 -5.14
N ILE A 9 8.78 -1.37 -6.05
CA ILE A 9 8.94 -1.61 -7.48
C ILE A 9 10.40 -1.96 -7.72
N GLU A 10 10.63 -3.13 -8.29
CA GLU A 10 11.97 -3.56 -8.61
C GLU A 10 12.38 -2.99 -9.97
N THR A 11 13.55 -2.36 -10.05
CA THR A 11 14.14 -1.98 -11.34
C THR A 11 14.60 -3.25 -12.06
N PRO A 12 14.05 -3.59 -13.25
CA PRO A 12 14.43 -4.79 -13.97
C PRO A 12 15.90 -4.74 -14.40
N THR A 13 16.65 -5.81 -14.16
CA THR A 13 18.01 -5.97 -14.67
C THR A 13 17.98 -6.39 -16.15
N PRO A 14 19.07 -6.20 -16.92
CA PRO A 14 19.14 -6.68 -18.31
C PRO A 14 18.94 -8.20 -18.46
N GLU A 15 19.27 -8.97 -17.42
CA GLU A 15 18.99 -10.41 -17.37
C GLU A 15 17.49 -10.69 -17.22
N MET A 16 16.83 -9.99 -16.29
CA MET A 16 15.39 -10.12 -16.09
C MET A 16 14.60 -9.67 -17.32
N GLU A 17 15.03 -8.60 -17.99
CA GLU A 17 14.43 -8.12 -19.24
C GLU A 17 14.51 -9.21 -20.32
N ARG A 18 15.71 -9.75 -20.60
CA ARG A 18 15.88 -10.86 -21.57
C ARG A 18 15.07 -12.11 -21.22
N LEU A 19 14.99 -12.46 -19.94
CA LEU A 19 14.19 -13.61 -19.50
C LEU A 19 12.70 -13.36 -19.72
N THR A 20 12.21 -12.17 -19.39
CA THR A 20 10.83 -11.75 -19.58
C THR A 20 10.46 -11.72 -21.07
N GLU A 21 11.34 -11.18 -21.91
CA GLU A 21 11.18 -11.15 -23.37
C GLU A 21 11.08 -12.55 -23.97
N ARG A 22 11.93 -13.48 -23.50
CA ARG A 22 11.96 -14.85 -24.01
C ARG A 22 10.75 -15.68 -23.55
N MET A 23 10.26 -15.47 -22.34
CA MET A 23 9.34 -16.41 -21.69
C MET A 23 7.93 -15.86 -21.42
N VAL A 24 7.78 -14.56 -21.19
CA VAL A 24 6.51 -13.97 -20.75
C VAL A 24 5.88 -13.14 -21.87
N LEU A 25 6.66 -12.31 -22.59
CA LEU A 25 6.14 -11.53 -23.71
C LEU A 25 5.42 -12.39 -24.78
N PRO A 26 5.93 -13.57 -25.20
CA PRO A 26 5.27 -14.37 -26.22
C PRO A 26 3.89 -14.88 -25.82
N ILE A 27 3.62 -14.96 -24.50
CA ILE A 27 2.34 -15.40 -23.95
C ILE A 27 1.51 -14.25 -23.36
N GLN A 28 1.92 -12.98 -23.55
CA GLN A 28 1.27 -11.83 -22.93
C GLN A 28 -0.24 -11.75 -23.25
N PRO A 29 -0.72 -12.00 -24.48
CA PRO A 29 -2.17 -12.01 -24.76
C PRO A 29 -2.92 -13.08 -23.97
N GLN A 30 -2.37 -14.30 -23.87
CA GLN A 30 -2.95 -15.41 -23.12
C GLN A 30 -2.90 -15.13 -21.61
N LEU A 31 -1.82 -14.50 -21.13
CA LEU A 31 -1.66 -14.06 -19.76
C LEU A 31 -2.73 -13.02 -19.39
N MET A 32 -3.00 -12.04 -20.26
CA MET A 32 -4.04 -11.04 -20.04
C MET A 32 -5.43 -11.69 -19.89
N VAL A 33 -5.78 -12.62 -20.79
CA VAL A 33 -7.04 -13.37 -20.69
C VAL A 33 -7.09 -14.24 -19.43
N TYR A 34 -5.98 -14.89 -19.09
CA TYR A 34 -5.88 -15.71 -17.88
C TYR A 34 -6.07 -14.87 -16.60
N LEU A 35 -5.39 -13.72 -16.50
CA LEU A 35 -5.54 -12.81 -15.37
C LEU A 35 -6.94 -12.21 -15.29
N ALA A 36 -7.61 -11.97 -16.42
CA ALA A 36 -9.01 -11.55 -16.42
C ALA A 36 -9.95 -12.62 -15.83
N LYS A 37 -9.68 -13.90 -16.08
CA LYS A 37 -10.41 -15.02 -15.43
C LYS A 37 -10.13 -15.10 -13.94
N VAL A 38 -8.87 -14.91 -13.53
CA VAL A 38 -8.51 -14.82 -12.10
C VAL A 38 -9.24 -13.64 -11.45
N ARG A 39 -9.25 -12.47 -12.09
CA ARG A 39 -9.97 -11.29 -11.60
C ARG A 39 -11.48 -11.55 -11.48
N ALA A 40 -12.10 -12.23 -12.44
CA ALA A 40 -13.52 -12.58 -12.35
C ALA A 40 -13.83 -13.50 -11.15
N GLN A 41 -12.95 -14.45 -10.83
CA GLN A 41 -13.07 -15.26 -9.62
C GLN A 41 -12.95 -14.39 -8.35
N VAL A 42 -11.97 -13.49 -8.32
CA VAL A 42 -11.78 -12.55 -7.20
C VAL A 42 -13.01 -11.65 -7.03
N ASP A 43 -13.61 -11.15 -8.11
CA ASP A 43 -14.83 -10.36 -8.05
C ASP A 43 -15.97 -11.14 -7.40
N ALA A 44 -16.17 -12.41 -7.80
CA ALA A 44 -17.21 -13.27 -7.24
C ALA A 44 -17.02 -13.56 -5.74
N GLU A 45 -15.78 -13.64 -5.28
CA GLU A 45 -15.44 -13.87 -3.87
C GLU A 45 -15.56 -12.58 -3.03
N LEU A 46 -15.05 -11.46 -3.52
CA LEU A 46 -14.92 -10.22 -2.75
C LEU A 46 -16.16 -9.33 -2.79
N GLN A 47 -16.85 -9.24 -3.92
CA GLN A 47 -18.00 -8.35 -4.07
C GLN A 47 -19.10 -8.57 -3.01
N PRO A 48 -19.51 -9.82 -2.66
CA PRO A 48 -20.51 -10.02 -1.62
C PRO A 48 -19.95 -9.87 -0.19
N ALA A 49 -18.64 -9.98 -0.01
CA ALA A 49 -18.00 -9.97 1.31
C ALA A 49 -17.58 -8.57 1.77
N LEU A 50 -17.32 -7.65 0.83
CA LEU A 50 -16.81 -6.32 1.14
C LEU A 50 -17.92 -5.27 1.16
N GLN A 51 -17.92 -4.46 2.21
CA GLN A 51 -18.72 -3.23 2.24
C GLN A 51 -18.13 -2.19 1.26
N PRO A 52 -18.94 -1.27 0.72
CA PRO A 52 -18.43 -0.12 -0.04
C PRO A 52 -17.39 0.67 0.76
N VAL A 53 -16.39 1.25 0.09
CA VAL A 53 -15.39 2.12 0.74
C VAL A 53 -16.05 3.39 1.29
N SER A 54 -17.06 3.87 0.56
CA SER A 54 -17.96 4.95 0.96
C SER A 54 -19.26 4.79 0.15
N PRO A 55 -20.34 5.52 0.49
CA PRO A 55 -21.58 5.49 -0.30
C PRO A 55 -21.38 5.79 -1.80
N VAL A 56 -20.35 6.58 -2.15
CA VAL A 56 -20.04 6.97 -3.53
C VAL A 56 -18.97 6.11 -4.20
N LYS A 57 -18.41 5.12 -3.48
CA LYS A 57 -17.38 4.20 -3.99
C LYS A 57 -17.81 2.74 -3.74
N PRO A 58 -18.81 2.22 -4.49
CA PRO A 58 -19.14 0.80 -4.48
C PRO A 58 -17.99 -0.03 -5.06
N TYR A 59 -18.01 -1.33 -4.81
CA TYR A 59 -17.10 -2.27 -5.45
C TYR A 59 -17.10 -2.09 -6.98
N PRO A 60 -15.92 -2.01 -7.66
CA PRO A 60 -14.57 -2.29 -7.17
C PRO A 60 -13.77 -1.03 -6.75
N LEU A 61 -14.41 0.14 -6.66
CA LEU A 61 -13.71 1.40 -6.46
C LEU A 61 -12.94 1.43 -5.13
N GLY A 62 -11.65 1.76 -5.20
CA GLY A 62 -10.75 1.83 -4.04
C GLY A 62 -10.35 0.48 -3.46
N ARG A 63 -10.60 -0.65 -4.14
CA ARG A 63 -10.29 -2.02 -3.66
C ARG A 63 -9.09 -2.67 -4.37
N CYS A 64 -8.15 -1.87 -4.88
CA CYS A 64 -7.02 -2.39 -5.66
C CYS A 64 -6.12 -3.32 -4.85
N GLU A 65 -5.91 -3.03 -3.56
CA GLU A 65 -5.10 -3.86 -2.68
C GLU A 65 -5.74 -5.24 -2.46
N GLU A 66 -7.02 -5.27 -2.07
CA GLU A 66 -7.74 -6.51 -1.76
C GLU A 66 -7.85 -7.40 -3.00
N ILE A 67 -8.15 -6.81 -4.15
CA ILE A 67 -8.21 -7.51 -5.43
C ILE A 67 -6.84 -8.08 -5.80
N THR A 68 -5.78 -7.26 -5.72
CA THR A 68 -4.41 -7.69 -6.06
C THR A 68 -3.93 -8.80 -5.12
N ARG A 69 -4.18 -8.68 -3.81
CA ARG A 69 -3.80 -9.67 -2.82
C ARG A 69 -4.53 -11.00 -3.03
N ALA A 70 -5.83 -10.97 -3.27
CA ALA A 70 -6.63 -12.17 -3.54
C ALA A 70 -6.17 -12.86 -4.85
N ALA A 71 -5.95 -12.07 -5.91
CA ALA A 71 -5.44 -12.59 -7.17
C ALA A 71 -4.04 -13.20 -7.03
N MET A 72 -3.14 -12.57 -6.25
CA MET A 72 -1.80 -13.12 -5.96
C MET A 72 -1.89 -14.43 -5.18
N ALA A 73 -2.80 -14.54 -4.20
CA ALA A 73 -3.00 -15.77 -3.44
C ALA A 73 -3.49 -16.92 -4.35
N ILE A 74 -4.43 -16.64 -5.26
CA ILE A 74 -4.89 -17.62 -6.26
C ILE A 74 -3.75 -18.02 -7.19
N LEU A 75 -3.01 -17.06 -7.75
CA LEU A 75 -1.89 -17.30 -8.64
C LEU A 75 -0.81 -18.13 -7.95
N GLY A 76 -0.36 -17.71 -6.77
CA GLY A 76 0.66 -18.42 -5.98
C GLY A 76 0.28 -19.86 -5.67
N ARG A 77 -0.99 -20.14 -5.35
CA ARG A 77 -1.48 -21.52 -5.18
C ARG A 77 -1.38 -22.32 -6.48
N ARG A 78 -1.84 -21.76 -7.60
CA ARG A 78 -1.87 -22.43 -8.91
C ARG A 78 -0.47 -22.65 -9.50
N LEU A 79 0.49 -21.78 -9.20
CA LEU A 79 1.87 -21.95 -9.67
C LEU A 79 2.64 -23.07 -8.94
N ARG A 80 2.15 -23.57 -7.79
CA ARG A 80 2.70 -24.77 -7.12
C ARG A 80 2.31 -26.06 -7.83
N GLU A 81 1.11 -26.11 -8.38
CA GLU A 81 0.57 -27.25 -9.13
C GLU A 81 -0.08 -26.75 -10.43
N PRO A 82 0.74 -26.39 -11.44
CA PRO A 82 0.22 -25.80 -12.67
C PRO A 82 -0.66 -26.79 -13.45
N ALA A 83 -1.85 -26.34 -13.86
CA ALA A 83 -2.81 -27.10 -14.66
C ALA A 83 -3.21 -26.38 -15.96
N HIS A 84 -2.89 -25.10 -16.10
CA HIS A 84 -3.16 -24.29 -17.29
C HIS A 84 -1.85 -23.96 -18.05
N PRO A 85 -1.84 -23.84 -19.40
CA PRO A 85 -0.62 -23.50 -20.16
C PRO A 85 0.10 -22.23 -19.67
N VAL A 86 -0.65 -21.18 -19.31
CA VAL A 86 -0.08 -19.95 -18.72
C VAL A 86 0.57 -20.22 -17.37
N GLU A 87 -0.02 -21.07 -16.53
CA GLU A 87 0.57 -21.42 -15.23
C GLU A 87 1.86 -22.21 -15.42
N HIS A 88 1.90 -23.16 -16.36
CA HIS A 88 3.13 -23.89 -16.68
C HIS A 88 4.24 -22.95 -17.15
N ALA A 89 3.91 -21.98 -18.00
CA ALA A 89 4.86 -21.00 -18.50
C ALA A 89 5.38 -20.08 -17.38
N LEU A 90 4.49 -19.55 -16.52
CA LEU A 90 4.88 -18.73 -15.37
C LEU A 90 5.69 -19.51 -14.33
N ALA A 91 5.32 -20.77 -14.05
CA ALA A 91 6.09 -21.63 -13.16
C ALA A 91 7.48 -21.95 -13.74
N SER A 92 7.58 -22.14 -15.07
CA SER A 92 8.87 -22.28 -15.75
C SER A 92 9.71 -21.01 -15.68
N PHE A 93 9.09 -19.85 -15.87
CA PHE A 93 9.73 -18.54 -15.72
C PHE A 93 10.32 -18.37 -14.33
N LEU A 94 9.56 -18.67 -13.26
CA LEU A 94 10.05 -18.64 -11.88
C LEU A 94 11.23 -19.61 -11.66
N ARG A 95 11.17 -20.84 -12.19
CA ARG A 95 12.28 -21.81 -12.09
C ARG A 95 13.56 -21.35 -12.79
N GLN A 96 13.46 -20.48 -13.79
CA GLN A 96 14.61 -19.90 -14.50
C GLN A 96 15.10 -18.58 -13.87
N GLY A 97 14.70 -18.28 -12.63
CA GLY A 97 15.12 -17.06 -11.92
C GLY A 97 14.21 -15.85 -12.18
N GLY A 98 13.11 -16.03 -12.92
CA GLY A 98 12.06 -15.04 -13.06
C GLY A 98 11.41 -14.72 -11.71
N ARG A 99 10.84 -13.52 -11.59
CA ARG A 99 10.21 -13.06 -10.34
C ARG A 99 8.82 -12.52 -10.57
N ILE A 100 7.92 -12.88 -9.66
CA ILE A 100 6.56 -12.35 -9.58
C ILE A 100 6.37 -11.82 -8.16
N ARG A 101 5.98 -10.55 -8.05
CA ARG A 101 5.71 -9.90 -6.76
C ARG A 101 4.53 -8.95 -6.87
N THR A 102 3.93 -8.59 -5.74
CA THR A 102 3.06 -7.42 -5.68
C THR A 102 3.91 -6.17 -5.59
N ILE A 103 3.41 -5.08 -6.17
CA ILE A 103 4.02 -3.76 -6.11
C ILE A 103 2.96 -2.72 -5.76
N TRP A 104 3.39 -1.61 -5.17
CA TRP A 104 2.54 -0.49 -4.78
C TRP A 104 3.27 0.84 -5.00
N GLY A 105 2.53 1.87 -5.42
CA GLY A 105 3.10 3.18 -5.65
C GLY A 105 2.11 4.19 -6.18
N ALA A 106 2.62 5.35 -6.59
CA ALA A 106 1.87 6.39 -7.26
C ALA A 106 1.80 6.10 -8.76
N LEU A 107 0.60 5.83 -9.29
CA LEU A 107 0.40 5.63 -10.72
C LEU A 107 0.17 6.99 -11.38
N ARG A 108 1.08 7.34 -12.30
CA ARG A 108 1.00 8.54 -13.14
C ARG A 108 0.76 9.82 -12.31
N GLY A 109 1.37 9.87 -11.13
CA GLY A 109 1.29 11.02 -10.20
C GLY A 109 -0.11 11.39 -9.71
N THR A 110 -1.10 10.50 -9.85
CA THR A 110 -2.51 10.83 -9.63
C THR A 110 -3.14 10.01 -8.51
N TYR A 111 -2.89 8.70 -8.44
CA TYR A 111 -3.53 7.82 -7.47
C TYR A 111 -2.59 6.69 -7.03
N PHE A 112 -2.88 6.12 -5.85
CA PHE A 112 -2.18 4.92 -5.39
C PHE A 112 -2.71 3.70 -6.14
N GLN A 113 -1.84 2.77 -6.51
CA GLN A 113 -2.22 1.54 -7.19
C GLN A 113 -1.40 0.35 -6.69
N ASN A 114 -2.08 -0.78 -6.49
CA ASN A 114 -1.45 -2.09 -6.32
C ASN A 114 -1.50 -2.86 -7.65
N ALA A 115 -0.43 -3.55 -7.98
CA ALA A 115 -0.34 -4.39 -9.16
C ALA A 115 0.61 -5.56 -8.95
N PHE A 116 0.76 -6.42 -9.95
CA PHE A 116 1.86 -7.36 -10.04
C PHE A 116 3.04 -6.75 -10.80
N GLN A 117 4.23 -7.17 -10.43
CA GLN A 117 5.40 -7.12 -11.28
C GLN A 117 5.77 -8.55 -11.69
N ILE A 118 5.72 -8.86 -12.98
CA ILE A 118 6.11 -10.14 -13.57
C ILE A 118 7.37 -9.88 -14.40
N GLY A 119 8.54 -10.09 -13.80
CA GLY A 119 9.82 -9.70 -14.39
C GLY A 119 9.89 -8.20 -14.71
N SER A 120 10.04 -7.86 -15.98
CA SER A 120 10.02 -6.47 -16.47
C SER A 120 8.62 -5.94 -16.84
N LEU A 121 7.55 -6.70 -16.58
CA LEU A 121 6.16 -6.28 -16.85
C LEU A 121 5.43 -5.84 -15.59
N TYR A 122 4.72 -4.73 -15.73
CA TYR A 122 3.62 -4.31 -14.87
C TYR A 122 2.36 -5.07 -15.30
N ALA A 123 1.70 -5.76 -14.38
CA ALA A 123 0.44 -6.45 -14.64
C ALA A 123 -0.59 -6.07 -13.56
N ASP A 124 -1.50 -5.18 -13.92
CA ASP A 124 -2.56 -4.69 -13.06
C ASP A 124 -3.80 -5.55 -13.24
N VAL A 125 -4.29 -6.14 -12.15
CA VAL A 125 -5.55 -6.91 -12.14
C VAL A 125 -6.71 -6.11 -11.56
N ALA A 126 -6.49 -4.83 -11.27
CA ALA A 126 -7.35 -3.89 -10.57
C ALA A 126 -7.42 -2.51 -11.28
N ASN A 127 -7.22 -2.46 -12.60
CA ASN A 127 -7.07 -1.20 -13.33
C ASN A 127 -8.38 -0.36 -13.40
N ASP A 128 -9.52 -0.99 -13.18
CA ASP A 128 -10.85 -0.36 -13.11
C ASP A 128 -11.23 0.19 -11.73
N THR A 129 -10.37 0.02 -10.72
CA THR A 129 -10.66 0.41 -9.32
C THR A 129 -10.58 1.91 -9.03
N VAL A 130 -10.16 2.71 -10.02
CA VAL A 130 -10.22 4.19 -9.96
C VAL A 130 -11.18 4.73 -11.00
N VAL A 131 -11.16 4.16 -12.21
CA VAL A 131 -12.03 4.54 -13.33
C VAL A 131 -12.71 3.26 -13.83
N VAL A 132 -13.97 3.06 -13.44
CA VAL A 132 -14.71 1.81 -13.67
C VAL A 132 -14.90 1.46 -15.16
N THR A 133 -14.76 2.43 -16.07
CA THR A 133 -14.87 2.22 -17.51
C THR A 133 -13.59 1.67 -18.15
N LYS A 134 -12.47 1.61 -17.42
CA LYS A 134 -11.23 1.02 -17.90
C LYS A 134 -11.33 -0.51 -17.99
N PRO A 135 -10.50 -1.17 -18.82
CA PRO A 135 -10.32 -2.61 -18.74
C PRO A 135 -9.88 -3.02 -17.34
N LYS A 136 -10.42 -4.14 -16.84
CA LYS A 136 -10.09 -4.67 -15.50
C LYS A 136 -8.61 -5.06 -15.35
N VAL A 137 -8.01 -5.51 -16.44
CA VAL A 137 -6.62 -5.98 -16.49
C VAL A 137 -5.83 -5.13 -17.50
N GLU A 138 -4.62 -4.72 -17.11
CA GLU A 138 -3.65 -4.02 -17.98
C GLU A 138 -2.27 -4.69 -17.82
N ILE A 139 -1.55 -4.90 -18.92
CA ILE A 139 -0.16 -5.39 -18.90
C ILE A 139 0.70 -4.50 -19.80
N LEU A 140 1.75 -3.92 -19.23
CA LEU A 140 2.67 -3.00 -19.89
C LEU A 140 4.11 -3.23 -19.37
N PRO A 141 5.15 -2.79 -20.08
CA PRO A 141 6.49 -2.71 -19.49
C PRO A 141 6.49 -1.84 -18.22
N VAL A 142 7.23 -2.25 -17.17
CA VAL A 142 7.35 -1.47 -15.91
C VAL A 142 7.85 -0.04 -16.16
N ARG A 143 8.76 0.12 -17.13
CA ARG A 143 9.32 1.43 -17.51
C ARG A 143 8.28 2.37 -18.13
N GLU A 144 7.17 1.84 -18.63
CA GLU A 144 6.15 2.58 -19.39
C GLU A 144 4.85 2.76 -18.62
N CYS A 145 4.59 1.98 -17.57
CA CYS A 145 3.31 2.03 -16.85
C CYS A 145 3.10 3.34 -16.08
N GLY A 146 4.19 4.01 -15.70
CA GLY A 146 4.19 5.26 -14.93
C GLY A 146 3.92 5.06 -13.44
N LEU A 147 4.05 3.83 -12.92
CA LEU A 147 4.02 3.56 -11.49
C LEU A 147 5.39 3.88 -10.89
N VAL A 148 5.42 4.74 -9.86
CA VAL A 148 6.65 5.10 -9.14
C VAL A 148 6.52 4.82 -7.64
N PRO A 149 7.61 4.45 -6.94
CA PRO A 149 7.57 4.23 -5.50
C PRO A 149 7.22 5.53 -4.75
N ILE A 150 6.52 5.40 -3.62
CA ILE A 150 6.34 6.53 -2.71
C ILE A 150 7.68 6.83 -2.04
N ARG A 151 8.12 8.08 -2.13
CA ARG A 151 9.50 8.49 -1.79
C ARG A 151 9.62 8.86 -0.32
N ASP A 152 8.62 9.57 0.17
CA ASP A 152 8.57 10.18 1.48
C ASP A 152 7.13 10.60 1.82
N ILE A 153 6.97 11.22 2.98
CA ILE A 153 5.69 11.75 3.49
C ILE A 153 5.13 12.84 2.56
N ALA A 154 5.97 13.73 2.02
CA ALA A 154 5.51 14.82 1.17
C ALA A 154 4.92 14.30 -0.15
N HIS A 155 5.59 13.34 -0.78
CA HIS A 155 5.09 12.66 -1.97
C HIS A 155 3.79 11.91 -1.66
N PHE A 156 3.67 11.25 -0.51
CA PHE A 156 2.41 10.63 -0.12
C PHE A 156 1.27 11.65 0.00
N ILE A 157 1.49 12.77 0.71
CA ILE A 157 0.48 13.82 0.92
C ILE A 157 0.01 14.39 -0.41
N GLU A 158 0.93 14.63 -1.35
CA GLU A 158 0.61 15.11 -2.69
C GLU A 158 -0.37 14.16 -3.40
N ILE A 159 -0.08 12.86 -3.39
CA ILE A 159 -0.91 11.86 -4.08
C ILE A 159 -2.24 11.64 -3.35
N ALA A 160 -2.23 11.59 -2.02
CA ALA A 160 -3.43 11.48 -1.21
C ALA A 160 -4.38 12.67 -1.44
N GLY A 161 -3.84 13.89 -1.51
CA GLY A 161 -4.60 15.10 -1.81
C GLY A 161 -5.28 15.04 -3.18
N LYS A 162 -4.56 14.63 -4.22
CA LYS A 162 -5.11 14.47 -5.58
C LYS A 162 -6.15 13.35 -5.67
N TYR A 163 -5.87 12.20 -5.06
CA TYR A 163 -6.68 10.99 -5.24
C TYR A 163 -7.91 10.96 -4.33
N TRP A 164 -7.73 11.31 -3.06
CA TRP A 164 -8.77 11.21 -2.05
C TRP A 164 -9.52 12.53 -1.86
N GLY A 165 -8.96 13.65 -2.32
CA GLY A 165 -9.44 14.98 -1.93
C GLY A 165 -9.34 15.19 -0.42
N GLY A 166 -8.41 14.49 0.23
CA GLY A 166 -8.26 14.47 1.69
C GLY A 166 -7.17 15.40 2.16
N GLU A 167 -7.32 15.86 3.40
CA GLU A 167 -6.32 16.64 4.12
C GLU A 167 -5.51 15.71 5.01
N ILE A 168 -4.20 15.95 5.08
CA ILE A 168 -3.27 15.17 5.91
C ILE A 168 -2.62 16.07 6.94
N TYR A 169 -2.68 15.63 8.20
CA TYR A 169 -2.17 16.35 9.37
C TYR A 169 -1.14 15.50 10.11
N PRO A 170 -0.23 16.10 10.91
CA PRO A 170 0.66 15.34 11.78
C PRO A 170 -0.12 14.62 12.88
N ASN A 171 0.27 13.37 13.18
CA ASN A 171 -0.26 12.61 14.31
C ASN A 171 0.32 13.12 15.62
N LEU A 172 -0.29 14.21 16.10
CA LEU A 172 -0.01 14.80 17.41
C LEU A 172 -0.95 14.25 18.50
N VAL A 173 -1.99 13.52 18.09
CA VAL A 173 -3.06 13.03 18.98
C VAL A 173 -2.64 11.76 19.68
N ILE A 174 -1.90 10.87 19.01
CA ILE A 174 -1.43 9.58 19.55
C ILE A 174 0.09 9.49 19.38
N PRO A 175 0.88 10.18 20.21
CA PRO A 175 2.33 10.30 20.04
C PRO A 175 3.09 8.98 19.99
N ASP A 176 2.65 7.97 20.73
CA ASP A 176 3.30 6.65 20.75
C ASP A 176 3.17 5.91 19.42
N LEU A 177 2.15 6.22 18.62
CA LEU A 177 1.94 5.68 17.28
C LEU A 177 2.70 6.46 16.20
N ALA A 178 3.08 7.70 16.47
CA ALA A 178 3.62 8.63 15.49
C ALA A 178 4.88 8.14 14.74
N PRO A 179 5.80 7.33 15.31
CA PRO A 179 6.96 6.82 14.56
C PRO A 179 6.58 5.96 13.34
N LEU A 180 5.49 5.19 13.43
CA LEU A 180 5.00 4.35 12.33
C LEU A 180 3.83 4.98 11.59
N PHE A 181 3.01 5.74 12.30
CA PHE A 181 1.79 6.38 11.80
C PHE A 181 1.85 7.89 12.05
N PRO A 182 2.78 8.62 11.40
CA PRO A 182 3.01 10.05 11.66
C PRO A 182 1.90 10.95 11.12
N MET A 183 0.92 10.39 10.40
CA MET A 183 -0.11 11.14 9.70
C MET A 183 -1.50 10.80 10.22
N ILE A 184 -2.39 11.79 10.17
CA ILE A 184 -3.84 11.67 10.33
C ILE A 184 -4.48 12.11 9.02
N SER A 185 -5.45 11.37 8.51
CA SER A 185 -6.20 11.76 7.32
C SER A 185 -7.62 12.19 7.65
N ARG A 186 -8.07 13.25 6.98
CA ARG A 186 -9.48 13.66 6.88
C ARG A 186 -9.89 13.56 5.43
N VAL A 187 -10.66 12.52 5.09
CA VAL A 187 -11.14 12.26 3.73
C VAL A 187 -12.65 12.48 3.69
N PRO A 188 -13.21 13.13 2.65
CA PRO A 188 -14.66 13.32 2.53
C PRO A 188 -15.44 12.00 2.68
N HIS A 189 -16.52 12.04 3.46
CA HIS A 189 -17.42 10.92 3.75
C HIS A 189 -16.77 9.72 4.48
N GLN A 190 -15.63 9.93 5.13
CA GLN A 190 -14.95 8.93 5.96
C GLN A 190 -14.64 9.52 7.33
N SER A 191 -14.49 8.66 8.34
CA SER A 191 -14.01 9.08 9.66
C SER A 191 -12.53 9.45 9.62
N VAL A 192 -12.15 10.40 10.49
CA VAL A 192 -10.75 10.73 10.75
C VAL A 192 -10.03 9.49 11.28
N ARG A 193 -8.80 9.26 10.81
CA ARG A 193 -7.99 8.12 11.25
C ARG A 193 -6.49 8.38 11.15
N PRO A 194 -5.66 7.72 11.97
CA PRO A 194 -4.24 7.65 11.70
C PRO A 194 -4.05 6.95 10.35
N GLN A 195 -3.23 7.57 9.51
CA GLN A 195 -3.01 7.16 8.14
C GLN A 195 -1.67 6.42 8.04
N MET A 196 -1.64 5.49 7.07
CA MET A 196 -0.46 4.76 6.60
C MET A 196 -0.04 3.56 7.45
N GLY A 197 -0.95 2.60 7.61
CA GLY A 197 -0.64 1.24 8.05
C GLY A 197 -0.42 0.25 6.92
N CYS A 198 0.43 0.57 5.94
CA CYS A 198 0.93 -0.43 4.99
C CYS A 198 2.42 -0.70 5.22
N ASP A 199 2.81 -1.95 4.98
CA ASP A 199 4.16 -2.43 5.29
C ASP A 199 5.25 -1.69 4.49
N TYR A 200 4.95 -1.26 3.26
CA TYR A 200 5.88 -0.45 2.46
C TYR A 200 6.29 0.83 3.21
N MET A 201 5.32 1.57 3.75
CA MET A 201 5.57 2.88 4.36
C MET A 201 6.17 2.74 5.76
N ILE A 202 5.73 1.74 6.52
CA ILE A 202 6.35 1.37 7.79
C ILE A 202 7.84 1.07 7.58
N ASP A 203 8.18 0.22 6.61
CA ASP A 203 9.57 -0.15 6.37
C ASP A 203 10.37 1.00 5.70
N LEU A 204 9.71 1.88 4.93
CA LEU A 204 10.33 3.12 4.46
C LEU A 204 10.76 4.01 5.63
N PHE A 205 9.89 4.21 6.63
CA PHE A 205 10.21 5.00 7.81
C PHE A 205 11.28 4.35 8.67
N ARG A 206 11.26 3.02 8.83
CA ARG A 206 12.30 2.27 9.55
C ARG A 206 13.65 2.37 8.83
N ARG A 207 13.67 2.25 7.50
CA ARG A 207 14.88 2.38 6.67
C ARG A 207 15.54 3.76 6.84
N ASP A 208 14.74 4.80 7.02
CA ASP A 208 15.21 6.17 7.28
C ASP A 208 15.39 6.49 8.79
N GLU A 209 15.41 5.46 9.66
CA GLU A 209 15.55 5.62 11.11
C GLU A 209 14.55 6.62 11.72
N PHE A 210 13.32 6.66 11.19
CA PHE A 210 12.24 7.56 11.59
C PHE A 210 12.56 9.05 11.45
N ARG A 211 13.56 9.46 10.66
CA ARG A 211 13.93 10.88 10.46
C ARG A 211 12.87 11.65 9.70
N GLY A 212 12.31 11.07 8.64
CA GLY A 212 11.18 11.62 7.89
C GLY A 212 9.95 11.89 8.77
N PRO A 213 9.44 10.89 9.51
CA PRO A 213 8.40 11.09 10.54
C PRO A 213 8.75 12.19 11.54
N GLU A 214 9.95 12.18 12.13
CA GLU A 214 10.39 13.17 13.10
C GLU A 214 10.31 14.60 12.54
N ALA A 215 10.84 14.81 11.34
CA ALA A 215 10.84 16.12 10.68
C ALA A 215 9.40 16.59 10.38
N PHE A 216 8.56 15.72 9.84
CA PHE A 216 7.17 16.04 9.54
C PHE A 216 6.39 16.43 10.80
N LEU A 217 6.49 15.63 11.86
CA LEU A 217 5.83 15.89 13.14
C LEU A 217 6.33 17.19 13.78
N ALA A 218 7.61 17.53 13.61
CA ALA A 218 8.21 18.74 14.15
C ALA A 218 7.77 20.02 13.41
N THR A 219 7.55 19.97 12.10
CA THR A 219 7.34 21.19 11.28
C THR A 219 5.94 21.37 10.70
N ALA A 220 5.16 20.30 10.53
CA ALA A 220 3.84 20.40 9.90
C ALA A 220 2.85 21.19 10.77
N PRO A 221 1.90 21.94 10.19
CA PRO A 221 0.83 22.60 10.95
C PRO A 221 0.03 21.60 11.78
N PRO A 222 -0.39 21.94 13.02
CA PRO A 222 -1.19 21.03 13.83
C PRO A 222 -2.56 20.75 13.17
N PRO A 223 -3.18 19.58 13.44
CA PRO A 223 -4.55 19.32 13.03
C PRO A 223 -5.53 20.34 13.64
N PRO A 224 -6.62 20.70 12.92
CA PRO A 224 -7.72 21.47 13.48
C PRO A 224 -8.33 20.80 14.73
N PRO A 225 -8.87 21.57 15.69
CA PRO A 225 -9.45 21.02 16.91
C PRO A 225 -10.52 19.95 16.66
N GLU A 226 -11.35 20.08 15.62
CA GLU A 226 -12.37 19.09 15.31
C GLU A 226 -11.79 17.74 14.85
N VAL A 227 -10.64 17.75 14.18
CA VAL A 227 -9.93 16.53 13.75
C VAL A 227 -9.33 15.83 14.97
N VAL A 228 -8.80 16.61 15.92
CA VAL A 228 -8.26 16.11 17.19
C VAL A 228 -9.37 15.45 18.01
N GLU A 229 -10.49 16.14 18.19
CA GLU A 229 -11.61 15.67 19.00
C GLU A 229 -12.27 14.43 18.40
N GLU A 230 -12.45 14.37 17.07
CA GLU A 230 -12.98 13.18 16.40
C GLU A 230 -12.06 11.96 16.63
N LEU A 231 -10.75 12.11 16.36
CA LEU A 231 -9.80 11.00 16.53
C LEU A 231 -9.71 10.53 17.98
N ARG A 232 -9.73 11.46 18.94
CA ARG A 232 -9.75 11.15 20.37
C ARG A 232 -10.98 10.32 20.74
N GLY A 233 -12.16 10.68 20.21
CA GLY A 233 -13.39 9.92 20.42
C GLY A 233 -13.39 8.50 19.84
N LEU A 234 -12.49 8.21 18.89
CA LEU A 234 -12.33 6.87 18.28
C LEU A 234 -11.33 5.99 19.02
N CYS A 235 -10.43 6.57 19.82
CA CYS A 235 -9.41 5.84 20.56
C CYS A 235 -10.04 5.05 21.72
N PRO A 236 -9.75 3.74 21.86
CA PRO A 236 -10.13 2.99 23.05
C PRO A 236 -9.29 3.43 24.26
N GLU A 237 -9.79 3.13 25.47
CA GLU A 237 -9.10 3.45 26.74
C GLU A 237 -7.71 2.79 26.86
N THR A 238 -7.43 1.76 26.07
CA THR A 238 -6.15 1.05 26.03
C THR A 238 -5.04 1.86 25.37
N ILE A 239 -5.36 2.84 24.53
CA ILE A 239 -4.36 3.72 23.90
C ILE A 239 -3.91 4.77 24.92
N ARG A 240 -2.67 4.63 25.38
CA ARG A 240 -2.05 5.57 26.31
C ARG A 240 -1.69 6.87 25.61
N HIS A 241 -1.67 7.98 26.36
CA HIS A 241 -1.18 9.29 25.92
C HIS A 241 -1.93 9.97 24.77
N VAL A 242 -3.26 10.02 24.82
CA VAL A 242 -4.03 10.92 23.94
C VAL A 242 -3.96 12.35 24.48
N THR A 243 -3.06 13.19 23.95
CA THR A 243 -2.73 14.49 24.56
C THR A 243 -3.06 15.70 23.69
N PRO A 244 -3.75 16.74 24.19
CA PRO A 244 -4.02 17.97 23.45
C PRO A 244 -2.86 18.99 23.49
N ASP A 245 -2.14 19.12 24.61
CA ASP A 245 -1.28 20.31 24.85
C ASP A 245 0.23 20.08 24.66
N SER A 246 0.68 18.84 24.40
CA SER A 246 2.12 18.52 24.22
C SER A 246 2.39 17.41 23.19
N GLY A 247 1.41 17.15 22.32
CA GLY A 247 1.48 16.04 21.36
C GLY A 247 2.69 16.08 20.43
N ARG A 248 3.15 17.28 20.05
CA ARG A 248 4.32 17.47 19.19
C ARG A 248 5.62 16.99 19.82
N ASP A 249 5.95 17.48 21.00
CA ASP A 249 7.20 17.14 21.67
C ASP A 249 7.24 15.64 22.00
N LEU A 250 6.09 15.07 22.41
CA LEU A 250 5.97 13.63 22.67
C LEU A 250 6.15 12.80 21.39
N ALA A 251 5.56 13.22 20.26
CA ALA A 251 5.61 12.47 19.00
C ALA A 251 7.03 12.52 18.38
N VAL A 252 7.67 13.68 18.43
CA VAL A 252 9.08 13.87 18.05
C VAL A 252 9.99 13.02 18.95
N ALA A 253 9.78 13.06 20.26
CA ALA A 253 10.54 12.24 21.19
C ALA A 253 10.31 10.73 20.98
N ALA A 254 9.10 10.31 20.57
CA ALA A 254 8.81 8.91 20.25
C ALA A 254 9.64 8.42 19.06
N CYS A 255 9.83 9.25 18.02
CA CYS A 255 10.67 8.91 16.87
C CYS A 255 12.14 8.71 17.29
N ARG A 256 12.65 9.59 18.16
CA ARG A 256 14.01 9.48 18.71
C ARG A 256 14.17 8.20 19.54
N ARG A 257 13.22 7.93 20.44
CA ARG A 257 13.22 6.69 21.24
C ARG A 257 13.21 5.44 20.36
N ALA A 258 12.38 5.40 19.32
CA ALA A 258 12.30 4.26 18.41
C ALA A 258 13.64 3.99 17.69
N ARG A 259 14.39 5.05 17.36
CA ARG A 259 15.75 4.98 16.82
C ARG A 259 16.75 4.45 17.87
N ASP A 260 16.72 4.99 19.08
CA ASP A 260 17.66 4.65 20.16
C ASP A 260 17.53 3.18 20.59
N ILE A 261 16.30 2.67 20.71
CA ILE A 261 16.06 1.27 21.09
C ILE A 261 16.25 0.29 19.93
N ARG A 262 16.52 0.77 18.71
CA ARG A 262 16.58 -0.03 17.48
C ARG A 262 15.34 -0.90 17.31
N ALA A 263 14.18 -0.26 17.25
CA ALA A 263 12.89 -0.92 17.27
C ALA A 263 12.77 -2.11 16.29
N ASP A 264 12.42 -3.27 16.84
CA ASP A 264 12.33 -4.55 16.14
C ASP A 264 10.91 -4.83 15.61
N ASP A 265 10.72 -6.01 15.03
CA ASP A 265 9.43 -6.42 14.47
C ASP A 265 8.37 -6.64 15.55
N ALA A 266 8.75 -7.07 16.76
CA ALA A 266 7.82 -7.22 17.88
C ALA A 266 7.28 -5.86 18.35
N TRP A 267 8.13 -4.84 18.40
CA TRP A 267 7.70 -3.46 18.64
C TRP A 267 6.77 -2.98 17.54
N ARG A 268 7.11 -3.21 16.26
CA ARG A 268 6.26 -2.84 15.11
C ARG A 268 4.88 -3.46 15.24
N ASP A 269 4.81 -4.76 15.45
CA ASP A 269 3.55 -5.51 15.46
C ASP A 269 2.64 -5.06 16.61
N ARG A 270 3.21 -4.74 17.77
CA ARG A 270 2.46 -4.13 18.88
C ARG A 270 1.82 -2.80 18.48
N LEU A 271 2.56 -1.89 17.83
CA LEU A 271 1.99 -0.61 17.38
C LEU A 271 0.92 -0.81 16.29
N VAL A 272 1.10 -1.79 15.40
CA VAL A 272 0.08 -2.15 14.41
C VAL A 272 -1.19 -2.65 15.09
N LEU A 273 -1.08 -3.48 16.13
CA LEU A 273 -2.23 -3.93 16.91
C LEU A 273 -2.92 -2.77 17.66
N ASP A 274 -2.14 -1.84 18.21
CA ASP A 274 -2.68 -0.62 18.83
C ASP A 274 -3.44 0.22 17.80
N LEU A 275 -2.88 0.42 16.60
CA LEU A 275 -3.57 1.08 15.50
C LEU A 275 -4.91 0.37 15.20
N LEU A 276 -4.90 -0.94 14.97
CA LEU A 276 -6.09 -1.74 14.65
C LEU A 276 -7.16 -1.74 15.75
N SER A 277 -6.80 -1.39 16.99
CA SER A 277 -7.76 -1.25 18.10
C SER A 277 -8.59 0.04 18.05
N ILE A 278 -8.15 1.04 17.27
CA ILE A 278 -8.87 2.30 17.11
C ILE A 278 -10.17 2.03 16.35
N ARG A 279 -11.30 2.42 16.96
CA ARG A 279 -12.63 2.11 16.44
C ARG A 279 -12.77 2.68 15.02
N ARG A 280 -13.33 1.86 14.10
CA ARG A 280 -13.66 2.22 12.71
C ARG A 280 -12.50 2.27 11.71
N LEU A 281 -11.38 1.61 11.98
CA LEU A 281 -10.44 1.21 10.91
C LEU A 281 -10.99 0.04 10.09
#